data_AF-A0A7V2KVH6-F1
#
_entry.id   AF-A0A7V2KVH6-F1
#
_cell.length_a   1.000
_cell.length_b   1.000
_cell.length_c   1.000
_cell.angle_alpha   90.00
_cell.angle_beta   90.00
_cell.angle_gamma   90.00
#
_symmetry.space_group_name_H-M   'P 1'
#
loop_
_entity.id
_entity.type
_entity.pdbx_description
1 polymer ?
#
loop_
_entity_poly.entity_id
_entity_poly.type
_entity_poly.pdbx_seq_one_letter_code
_entity_poly.pdbx_strand_id
1 'polypeptide(L)' 'MPSKMALVDFPRCHPEKCGDGVCVAAQACPRKLLKQEKPGDIPMTDPFICQGCADCARACPLKAIRIVTM' A
#
# COMPACT_ATOMS: atom_id res chain seq x y z
N MET A 1 19.64 4.37 -0.71
CA MET A 1 18.28 4.25 -0.11
C MET A 1 17.34 5.07 -0.97
N PRO A 2 16.14 4.56 -1.33
CA PRO A 2 15.18 5.35 -2.09
C PRO A 2 14.77 6.58 -1.29
N SER A 3 14.81 7.76 -1.92
CA SER A 3 14.47 9.03 -1.28
C SER A 3 12.97 9.15 -0.97
N LYS A 4 12.14 8.31 -1.59
CA LYS A 4 10.68 8.28 -1.38
C LYS A 4 10.20 6.86 -1.17
N MET A 5 9.30 6.67 -0.22
CA MET A 5 8.69 5.38 0.05
C MET A 5 7.19 5.48 0.36
N ALA A 6 6.48 4.38 0.11
CA ALA A 6 5.08 4.22 0.48
C ALA A 6 5.00 3.66 1.90
N LEU A 7 4.14 4.25 2.72
CA LEU A 7 3.92 3.89 4.12
C LEU A 7 2.42 3.70 4.35
N VAL A 8 2.04 2.60 5.00
CA VAL A 8 0.66 2.26 5.32
C VAL A 8 0.28 2.88 6.67
N ASP A 9 -0.75 3.70 6.67
CA ASP A 9 -1.39 4.25 7.86
C ASP A 9 -2.31 3.17 8.46
N PHE A 10 -1.76 2.38 9.40
CA PHE A 10 -2.48 1.27 10.04
C PHE A 10 -3.84 1.68 10.62
N PRO A 11 -3.99 2.80 11.37
CA PRO A 11 -5.29 3.28 11.84
C PRO A 11 -6.34 3.53 10.76
N ARG A 12 -5.93 3.85 9.52
CA ARG A 12 -6.85 4.07 8.40
C ARG A 12 -7.06 2.84 7.54
N CYS A 13 -6.14 1.87 7.63
CA CYS A 13 -6.20 0.66 6.84
C CYS A 13 -7.23 -0.28 7.44
N HIS A 14 -8.35 -0.42 6.74
CA HIS A 14 -9.42 -1.36 7.06
C HIS A 14 -9.61 -2.30 5.88
N PRO A 15 -8.83 -3.39 5.80
CA PRO A 15 -8.94 -4.37 4.72
C PRO A 15 -10.36 -4.92 4.56
N GLU A 16 -11.12 -5.01 5.66
CA GLU A 16 -12.52 -5.43 5.70
C GLU A 16 -13.48 -4.48 4.97
N LYS A 17 -13.08 -3.21 4.77
CA LYS A 17 -13.84 -2.21 4.00
C LYS A 17 -13.43 -2.17 2.53
N CYS A 18 -12.46 -3.00 2.12
CA CYS A 18 -11.98 -3.06 0.75
C CYS A 18 -12.61 -4.28 0.05
N GLY A 19 -13.39 -4.06 -1.01
CA GLY A 19 -13.95 -5.11 -1.90
C GLY A 19 -14.14 -6.49 -1.24
N ASP A 20 -13.35 -7.46 -1.68
CA ASP A 20 -13.35 -8.86 -1.19
C ASP A 20 -12.29 -9.14 -0.10
N GLY A 21 -11.91 -8.12 0.67
CA GLY A 21 -10.76 -8.16 1.58
C GLY A 21 -9.40 -8.05 0.87
N VAL A 22 -9.38 -7.97 -0.47
CA VAL A 22 -8.14 -7.86 -1.25
C VAL A 22 -7.71 -6.40 -1.41
N CYS A 23 -6.45 -6.13 -1.14
CA CYS A 23 -5.89 -4.78 -1.21
C CYS A 23 -5.75 -4.31 -2.68
N VAL A 24 -6.65 -3.43 -3.12
CA VAL A 24 -6.61 -2.80 -4.46
C VAL A 24 -5.30 -2.03 -4.69
N ALA A 25 -4.76 -1.42 -3.64
CA ALA A 25 -3.50 -0.70 -3.73
C ALA A 25 -2.29 -1.61 -3.94
N ALA A 26 -2.34 -2.86 -3.46
CA ALA A 26 -1.32 -3.85 -3.74
C ALA A 26 -1.36 -4.30 -5.20
N GLN A 27 -2.56 -4.49 -5.76
CA GLN A 27 -2.73 -4.81 -7.18
C GLN A 27 -2.30 -3.66 -8.10
N ALA A 28 -2.56 -2.41 -7.69
CA ALA A 28 -2.16 -1.22 -8.44
C ALA A 28 -0.65 -0.97 -8.43
N CYS A 29 0.13 -1.64 -7.56
CA CYS A 29 1.57 -1.44 -7.50
C CYS A 29 2.28 -2.28 -8.57
N PRO A 30 2.83 -1.68 -9.65
CA PRO A 30 3.51 -2.46 -10.70
C PRO A 30 4.77 -3.17 -10.20
N ARG A 31 5.32 -2.70 -9.08
CA ARG A 31 6.55 -3.21 -8.46
C ARG A 31 6.29 -4.23 -7.34
N LYS A 32 5.02 -4.55 -7.06
CA LYS A 32 4.62 -5.52 -6.01
C LYS A 32 5.26 -5.24 -4.64
N LEU A 33 5.42 -3.96 -4.28
CA LEU A 33 6.01 -3.56 -2.99
C LEU A 33 5.08 -3.88 -1.81
N LEU A 34 3.78 -3.86 -2.05
CA LEU A 34 2.74 -4.17 -1.08
C LEU A 34 2.39 -5.65 -1.21
N LYS A 35 2.63 -6.43 -0.17
CA LYS A 35 2.27 -7.85 -0.11
C LYS A 35 1.22 -8.05 0.98
N GLN A 36 0.10 -8.62 0.59
CA GLN A 36 -0.96 -9.03 1.49
C GLN A 36 -0.92 -10.56 1.58
N GLU A 37 -0.74 -11.10 2.78
CA GLU A 37 -0.61 -12.56 2.99
C GLU A 37 -1.95 -13.27 2.76
N LYS A 38 -3.05 -12.70 3.28
CA LYS A 38 -4.42 -13.22 3.08
C LYS A 38 -5.43 -12.09 2.86
N PRO A 39 -6.57 -12.35 2.19
CA PRO A 39 -7.67 -11.39 2.15
C PRO A 39 -8.08 -10.99 3.57
N GLY A 40 -8.21 -9.69 3.82
CA GLY A 40 -8.48 -9.15 5.15
C GLY A 40 -7.23 -8.77 5.96
N ASP A 41 -6.03 -9.19 5.55
CA ASP A 41 -4.79 -8.76 6.21
C ASP A 41 -4.33 -7.38 5.74
N ILE A 42 -3.62 -6.67 6.61
CA ILE A 42 -2.99 -5.41 6.25
C ILE A 42 -1.77 -5.70 5.35
N PRO A 43 -1.62 -5.04 4.19
CA PRO A 43 -0.48 -5.27 3.32
C PRO A 43 0.83 -4.77 3.96
N MET A 44 1.86 -5.61 3.94
CA MET A 44 3.23 -5.22 4.30
C MET A 44 3.93 -4.53 3.13
N THR A 45 4.63 -3.44 3.42
CA THR A 45 5.42 -2.67 2.46
C THR A 45 6.89 -3.06 2.49
N ASP A 46 7.47 -3.37 1.34
CA ASP A 46 8.92 -3.45 1.16
C ASP A 46 9.49 -2.07 0.72
N PRO A 47 10.22 -1.36 1.62
CA PRO A 47 10.74 -0.03 1.32
C PRO A 47 11.88 -0.05 0.29
N PHE A 48 12.59 -1.17 0.10
CA PHE A 48 13.72 -1.24 -0.82
C PHE A 48 13.29 -1.22 -2.29
N ILE A 49 12.07 -1.66 -2.57
CA ILE A 49 11.52 -1.75 -3.93
C ILE A 49 10.82 -0.44 -4.34
N CYS A 50 10.37 0.36 -3.37
CA CYS A 50 9.57 1.56 -3.64
C CYS A 50 10.35 2.61 -4.43
N GLN A 51 9.66 3.28 -5.35
CA GLN A 51 10.20 4.41 -6.15
C GLN A 51 9.34 5.68 -5.99
N GLY A 52 8.33 5.66 -5.12
CA GLY A 52 7.49 6.82 -4.87
C GLY A 52 6.55 7.24 -6.03
N CYS A 53 6.18 6.32 -6.93
CA CYS A 53 5.25 6.62 -8.05
C CYS A 53 3.81 6.96 -7.61
N ALA A 54 3.46 6.71 -6.34
CA ALA A 54 2.16 7.00 -5.74
C ALA A 54 0.94 6.24 -6.32
N ASP A 55 1.14 5.22 -7.17
CA ASP A 55 0.04 4.43 -7.73
C ASP A 55 -0.81 3.76 -6.64
N CYS A 56 -0.16 3.13 -5.67
CA CYS A 56 -0.84 2.51 -4.54
C CYS A 56 -1.59 3.53 -3.66
N ALA A 57 -1.04 4.74 -3.48
CA ALA A 57 -1.70 5.81 -2.73
C ALA A 57 -2.96 6.32 -3.45
N ARG A 58 -2.93 6.42 -4.79
CA ARG A 58 -4.09 6.82 -5.61
C ARG A 58 -5.16 5.74 -5.68
N ALA A 59 -4.75 4.47 -5.72
CA ALA A 59 -5.67 3.34 -5.83
C ALA A 59 -6.36 2.97 -4.51
N CYS A 60 -5.80 3.35 -3.35
CA CYS A 60 -6.38 3.01 -2.06
C CYS A 60 -7.67 3.83 -1.80
N PRO A 61 -8.86 3.20 -1.73
CA PRO A 61 -10.13 3.92 -1.51
C PRO A 61 -10.19 4.59 -0.13
N LEU A 62 -9.54 3.98 0.86
CA LEU A 62 -9.47 4.50 2.24
C LEU A 62 -8.41 5.59 2.43
N LYS A 63 -7.62 5.89 1.38
CA LYS A 63 -6.48 6.82 1.45
C LYS A 63 -5.53 6.48 2.62
N ALA A 64 -5.34 5.19 2.87
CA ALA A 64 -4.53 4.66 3.95
C ALA A 64 -3.04 4.52 3.59
N ILE A 65 -2.63 4.94 2.39
CA ILE A 65 -1.23 4.85 1.94
C ILE A 65 -0.71 6.26 1.66
N ARG A 66 0.46 6.57 2.21
CA ARG A 66 1.14 7.85 2.04
C ARG A 66 2.50 7.66 1.42
N ILE A 67 2.87 8.58 0.52
CA ILE A 67 4.24 8.66 0.02
C ILE A 67 4.98 9.67 0.88
N VAL A 68 6.03 9.23 1.54
CA VAL A 68 6.91 10.07 2.36
C VAL A 68 8.27 10.18 1.70
N THR A 69 8.91 11.33 1.91
CA THR A 69 10.31 11.56 1.52
C THR A 69 11.15 11.42 2.79
N MET A 70 12.21 10.62 2.74
CA MET A 70 13.19 10.52 3.83
C MET A 70 14.33 11.50 3.62
#